data_AF-A0A453P0M0-F1
#
_entry.id   AF-A0A453P0M0-F1
#
_cell.length_a   1.000
_cell.length_b   1.000
_cell.length_c   1.000
_cell.angle_alpha   90.00
_cell.angle_beta   90.00
_cell.angle_gamma   90.00
#
_symmetry.space_group_name_H-M   'P 1'
#
loop_
_entity.id
_entity.type
_entity.pdbx_description
1 polymer ?
#
loop_
_entity_poly.entity_id
_entity_poly.type
_entity_poly.pdbx_seq_one_letter_code
_entity_poly.pdbx_strand_id
1 'polypeptide(L)'
;LIQPSTQDSKNGAMIISISRHRGERRGVGGIFFDDLNDHDQETLLDFATECAASVIPAYIPIIERRKDTPFTEDHRAWQQLRRGRYVEFNLVYDRGTTFGLKTGGRIESILVSLPLTARWEYDHKPQEGTEEWKLLDVCINPKEWI
;
A
#
# COMPACT_ATOMS: atom_id res chain seq x y z
N LEU A 1 -7.93 3.53 23.60
CA LEU A 1 -7.75 5.00 23.62
C LEU A 1 -6.41 5.39 23.01
N ILE A 2 -6.20 5.21 21.70
CA ILE A 2 -5.32 6.05 20.86
C ILE A 2 -5.84 5.93 19.41
N GLN A 3 -6.78 6.80 19.03
CA GLN A 3 -6.87 7.29 17.65
C GLN A 3 -5.91 8.49 17.54
N PRO A 4 -5.32 8.73 16.37
CA PRO A 4 -6.07 9.41 15.31
C PRO A 4 -6.14 8.51 14.06
N SER A 5 -7.34 8.04 13.74
CA SER A 5 -7.73 7.97 12.33
C SER A 5 -7.88 9.42 11.87
N THR A 6 -7.01 9.90 11.01
CA THR A 6 -7.30 11.12 10.25
C THR A 6 -8.49 10.82 9.35
N GLN A 7 -9.66 11.17 9.88
CA GLN A 7 -10.94 11.13 9.24
C GLN A 7 -11.03 12.42 8.42
N ASP A 8 -10.62 12.37 7.15
CA ASP A 8 -10.92 13.47 6.24
C ASP A 8 -12.37 13.30 5.77
N SER A 9 -13.23 14.01 6.48
CA SER A 9 -14.68 13.90 6.50
C SER A 9 -15.37 14.56 5.30
N LYS A 10 -14.87 14.34 4.07
CA LYS A 10 -15.56 14.86 2.88
C LYS A 10 -15.83 13.89 1.74
N ASN A 11 -15.25 12.68 1.70
CA ASN A 11 -15.61 11.67 0.69
C ASN A 11 -15.32 10.20 1.08
N GLY A 12 -15.06 9.88 2.35
CA GLY A 12 -15.00 8.49 2.86
C GLY A 12 -13.92 7.55 2.29
N ALA A 13 -13.16 7.97 1.28
CA ALA A 13 -12.29 7.09 0.50
C ALA A 13 -10.94 7.76 0.23
N MET A 14 -10.06 7.78 1.23
CA MET A 14 -8.60 7.75 1.03
C MET A 14 -7.91 7.66 2.38
N ILE A 15 -7.59 6.44 2.80
CA ILE A 15 -6.65 6.21 3.91
C ILE A 15 -5.44 5.51 3.33
N ILE A 16 -4.37 6.28 3.11
CA ILE A 16 -3.08 5.68 2.81
C ILE A 16 -2.44 5.30 4.15
N SER A 17 -2.37 4.01 4.43
CA SER A 17 -1.83 3.49 5.69
C SER A 17 -0.37 3.90 5.89
N ILE A 18 -0.09 4.51 7.03
CA ILE A 18 1.22 5.07 7.38
C ILE A 18 2.04 4.06 8.19
N SER A 19 3.30 3.87 7.81
CA SER A 19 4.29 3.18 8.63
C SER A 19 4.81 4.17 9.67
N ARG A 20 4.21 4.17 10.87
CA ARG A 20 4.48 5.19 11.91
C ARG A 20 5.96 5.26 12.29
N HIS A 21 6.66 4.13 12.33
CA HIS A 21 8.08 4.10 12.68
C HIS A 21 9.01 4.62 11.58
N ARG A 22 8.53 4.72 10.33
CA ARG A 22 9.27 5.31 9.19
C ARG A 22 8.81 6.72 8.83
N GLY A 23 7.62 7.13 9.29
CA GLY A 23 6.99 8.38 8.86
C GLY A 23 6.59 8.38 7.37
N GLU A 24 6.52 7.21 6.73
CA GLU A 24 6.20 7.09 5.30
C GLU A 24 4.99 6.18 5.07
N ARG A 25 4.28 6.41 3.97
CA ARG A 25 3.21 5.54 3.45
C ARG A 25 3.78 4.38 2.67
N ARG A 26 3.01 3.29 2.57
CA ARG A 26 3.39 2.09 1.79
C ARG A 26 3.54 2.36 0.29
N GLY A 27 2.79 3.31 -0.26
CA GLY A 27 2.76 3.63 -1.68
C GLY A 27 2.02 4.93 -1.95
N VAL A 28 1.53 5.08 -3.18
CA VAL A 28 0.89 6.32 -3.67
C VAL A 28 -0.60 6.45 -3.32
N GLY A 29 -1.19 5.41 -2.73
CA GLY A 29 -2.58 5.42 -2.26
C GLY A 29 -3.55 4.63 -3.12
N GLY A 30 -4.82 5.01 -3.03
CA GLY A 30 -5.96 4.32 -3.60
C GLY A 30 -7.17 4.43 -2.67
N ILE A 31 -8.19 3.61 -2.93
CA ILE A 31 -9.41 3.54 -2.12
C ILE A 31 -9.23 2.47 -1.04
N PHE A 32 -9.57 2.82 0.20
CA PHE A 32 -9.66 1.90 1.33
C PHE A 32 -10.86 2.31 2.18
N PHE A 33 -11.70 1.35 2.54
CA PHE A 33 -12.86 1.53 3.40
C PHE A 33 -12.96 0.35 4.37
N ASP A 34 -13.43 0.63 5.57
CA ASP A 34 -13.74 -0.33 6.64
C ASP A 34 -14.91 0.24 7.44
N ASP A 35 -15.72 -0.60 8.06
CA ASP A 35 -16.91 -0.19 8.84
C ASP A 35 -17.91 0.73 8.08
N LEU A 36 -18.00 0.60 6.75
CA LEU A 36 -18.94 1.38 5.92
C LEU A 36 -20.39 0.86 6.14
N ASN A 37 -21.20 1.63 6.85
CA ASN A 37 -22.54 1.23 7.30
C ASN A 37 -23.57 2.39 7.26
N ASP A 38 -23.30 3.41 6.46
CA ASP A 38 -24.09 4.65 6.34
C ASP A 38 -25.13 4.60 5.22
N HIS A 39 -25.19 3.51 4.44
CA HIS A 39 -26.13 3.28 3.35
C HIS A 39 -26.79 1.90 3.45
N ASP A 40 -27.82 1.64 2.65
CA ASP A 40 -28.45 0.33 2.57
C ASP A 40 -27.53 -0.73 1.93
N GLN A 41 -27.87 -2.00 2.13
CA GLN A 41 -27.03 -3.13 1.72
C GLN A 41 -26.81 -3.20 0.20
N GLU A 42 -27.80 -2.83 -0.61
CA GLU A 42 -27.70 -2.89 -2.07
C GLU A 42 -26.72 -1.82 -2.56
N THR A 43 -26.85 -0.59 -2.06
CA THR A 43 -25.91 0.50 -2.34
C THR A 43 -24.47 0.16 -1.95
N LEU A 44 -24.27 -0.43 -0.76
CA LEU A 44 -22.92 -0.81 -0.29
C LEU A 44 -22.33 -1.95 -1.12
N LEU A 45 -23.14 -2.92 -1.54
CA LEU A 45 -22.72 -4.01 -2.41
C LEU A 45 -22.35 -3.49 -3.80
N ASP A 46 -23.15 -2.59 -4.37
CA ASP A 46 -22.88 -1.96 -5.65
C ASP A 46 -21.58 -1.19 -5.62
N PHE A 47 -21.36 -0.38 -4.57
CA PHE A 47 -20.11 0.35 -4.36
C PHE A 47 -18.90 -0.59 -4.28
N ALA A 48 -18.97 -1.67 -3.50
CA ALA A 48 -17.88 -2.64 -3.39
C ALA A 48 -17.63 -3.37 -4.72
N THR A 49 -18.69 -3.68 -5.46
CA THR A 49 -18.62 -4.32 -6.78
C THR A 49 -17.96 -3.41 -7.80
N GLU A 50 -18.33 -2.13 -7.84
CA GLU A 50 -17.71 -1.13 -8.70
C GLU A 50 -16.23 -0.93 -8.36
N CYS A 51 -15.90 -0.83 -7.07
CA CYS A 51 -14.50 -0.76 -6.62
C CYS A 51 -13.69 -1.96 -7.11
N ALA A 52 -14.21 -3.18 -6.97
CA ALA A 52 -13.54 -4.40 -7.45
C ALA A 52 -13.41 -4.41 -8.98
N ALA A 53 -14.46 -4.02 -9.71
CA ALA A 53 -14.45 -3.94 -11.17
C ALA A 53 -13.44 -2.90 -11.70
N SER A 54 -13.15 -1.85 -10.92
CA SER A 54 -12.19 -0.80 -11.29
C SER A 54 -10.72 -1.24 -11.24
N VAL A 55 -10.38 -2.30 -10.49
CA VAL A 55 -8.99 -2.72 -10.27
C VAL A 55 -8.29 -3.13 -11.57
N ILE A 56 -8.95 -3.95 -12.40
CA ILE A 56 -8.36 -4.46 -13.64
C ILE A 56 -8.13 -3.31 -14.64
N PRO A 57 -9.14 -2.47 -14.97
CA PRO A 57 -8.95 -1.31 -15.84
C PRO A 57 -7.91 -0.31 -15.33
N ALA A 58 -7.77 -0.13 -14.01
CA ALA A 58 -6.77 0.77 -13.45
C ALA A 58 -5.35 0.19 -13.50
N TYR A 59 -5.18 -1.10 -13.23
CA TYR A 59 -3.85 -1.70 -13.01
C TYR A 59 -3.24 -2.32 -14.27
N ILE A 60 -4.02 -3.00 -15.11
CA ILE A 60 -3.50 -3.69 -16.29
C ILE A 60 -2.80 -2.75 -17.28
N PRO A 61 -3.35 -1.57 -17.63
CA PRO A 61 -2.66 -0.65 -18.54
C PRO A 61 -1.30 -0.16 -18.02
N ILE A 62 -1.14 -0.07 -16.69
CA ILE A 62 0.14 0.28 -16.07
C ILE A 62 1.16 -0.84 -16.30
N ILE A 63 0.75 -2.09 -16.08
CA ILE A 63 1.61 -3.26 -16.30
C ILE A 63 1.99 -3.38 -17.77
N GLU A 64 1.03 -3.31 -18.68
CA GLU A 64 1.30 -3.42 -20.13
C GLU A 64 2.30 -2.37 -20.61
N ARG A 65 2.20 -1.14 -20.11
CA ARG A 65 3.12 -0.05 -20.45
C ARG A 65 4.52 -0.21 -19.84
N ARG A 66 4.65 -0.89 -18.70
CA ARG A 66 5.89 -0.87 -17.88
C ARG A 66 6.64 -2.19 -17.83
N LYS A 67 5.99 -3.32 -18.13
CA LYS A 67 6.58 -4.67 -17.98
C LYS A 67 7.87 -4.87 -18.77
N ASP A 68 8.00 -4.22 -19.93
CA ASP A 68 9.16 -4.34 -20.83
C ASP A 68 10.15 -3.16 -20.68
N THR A 69 9.95 -2.27 -19.70
CA THR A 69 10.86 -1.15 -19.46
C THR A 69 12.21 -1.68 -18.98
N PRO A 70 13.33 -1.36 -19.65
CA PRO A 70 14.67 -1.78 -19.20
C PRO A 70 14.95 -1.27 -17.79
N PHE A 71 15.62 -2.08 -16.98
CA PHE A 71 16.04 -1.72 -15.63
C PHE A 71 17.48 -2.13 -15.37
N THR A 72 18.12 -1.44 -14.43
CA THR A 72 19.47 -1.73 -13.97
C THR A 72 19.44 -2.51 -12.65
N GLU A 73 20.57 -3.04 -12.22
CA GLU A 73 20.69 -3.65 -10.89
C GLU A 73 20.40 -2.66 -9.76
N ASP A 74 20.67 -1.36 -9.94
CA ASP A 74 20.32 -0.32 -8.96
C ASP A 74 18.80 -0.16 -8.81
N HIS A 75 18.05 -0.17 -9.93
CA HIS A 75 16.59 -0.17 -9.88
C HIS A 75 16.06 -1.41 -9.15
N ARG A 76 16.71 -2.57 -9.35
CA ARG A 76 16.35 -3.81 -8.65
C ARG A 76 16.67 -3.71 -7.16
N ALA A 77 17.84 -3.20 -6.78
CA ALA A 77 18.20 -2.97 -5.39
C ALA A 77 17.19 -2.04 -4.70
N TRP A 78 16.81 -0.95 -5.36
CA TRP A 78 15.76 -0.06 -4.86
C TRP A 78 14.40 -0.75 -4.70
N GLN A 79 13.98 -1.54 -5.70
CA GLN A 79 12.74 -2.33 -5.60
C GLN A 79 12.76 -3.25 -4.37
N GLN A 80 13.89 -3.89 -4.08
CA GLN A 80 14.05 -4.80 -2.94
C GLN A 80 13.97 -4.06 -1.60
N LEU A 81 14.50 -2.83 -1.53
CA LEU A 81 14.34 -1.95 -0.37
C LEU A 81 12.88 -1.54 -0.16
N ARG A 82 12.16 -1.17 -1.22
CA ARG A 82 10.71 -0.86 -1.14
C ARG A 82 9.89 -2.09 -0.75
N ARG A 83 10.25 -3.28 -1.22
CA ARG A 83 9.68 -4.55 -0.76
C ARG A 83 9.93 -4.80 0.73
N GLY A 84 11.08 -4.42 1.26
CA GLY A 84 11.35 -4.43 2.70
C GLY A 84 10.35 -3.58 3.48
N ARG A 85 10.01 -2.39 2.99
CA ARG A 85 8.95 -1.54 3.59
C ARG A 85 7.56 -2.17 3.51
N TYR A 86 7.26 -2.89 2.43
CA TYR A 86 6.01 -3.64 2.29
C TYR A 86 5.90 -4.75 3.36
N VAL A 87 7.00 -5.48 3.59
CA VAL A 87 7.09 -6.50 4.65
C VAL A 87 6.94 -5.88 6.04
N GLU A 88 7.66 -4.79 6.33
CA GLU A 88 7.52 -4.05 7.60
C GLU A 88 6.07 -3.66 7.85
N PHE A 89 5.37 -3.15 6.82
CA PHE A 89 3.98 -2.76 6.96
C PHE A 89 3.06 -3.96 7.25
N ASN A 90 3.14 -5.04 6.46
CA ASN A 90 2.25 -6.19 6.61
C ASN A 90 2.44 -6.89 7.95
N LEU A 91 3.67 -7.00 8.46
CA LEU A 91 3.93 -7.70 9.72
C LEU A 91 3.65 -6.85 10.96
N VAL A 92 3.73 -5.52 10.87
CA VAL A 92 3.62 -4.62 12.04
C VAL A 92 2.27 -3.90 12.12
N TYR A 93 1.69 -3.50 10.99
CA TYR A 93 0.53 -2.60 10.95
C TYR A 93 -0.71 -3.19 10.31
N ASP A 94 -0.57 -4.21 9.45
CA ASP A 94 -1.74 -4.81 8.83
C ASP A 94 -2.57 -5.61 9.84
N ARG A 95 -3.79 -5.13 10.10
CA ARG A 95 -4.72 -5.74 11.05
C ARG A 95 -5.12 -7.14 10.62
N GLY A 96 -5.34 -7.36 9.32
CA GLY A 96 -5.72 -8.66 8.78
C GLY A 96 -4.65 -9.72 9.00
N THR A 97 -3.40 -9.40 8.68
CA THR A 97 -2.24 -10.27 8.90
C THR A 97 -2.07 -10.57 10.39
N THR A 98 -2.07 -9.53 11.24
CA THR A 98 -1.90 -9.69 12.69
C THR A 98 -3.00 -10.56 13.30
N PHE A 99 -4.26 -10.33 12.89
CA PHE A 99 -5.40 -11.10 13.35
C PHE A 99 -5.28 -12.57 12.92
N GLY A 100 -5.06 -12.83 11.63
CA GLY A 100 -4.98 -14.20 11.09
C GLY A 100 -3.85 -15.03 11.71
N LEU A 101 -2.69 -14.40 11.97
CA LEU A 101 -1.57 -15.08 12.64
C LEU A 101 -1.88 -15.41 14.11
N LYS A 102 -2.63 -14.56 14.81
CA LYS A 102 -2.99 -14.77 16.22
C LYS A 102 -4.15 -15.74 16.42
N THR A 103 -5.04 -15.88 15.45
CA THR A 103 -6.25 -16.71 15.55
C THR A 103 -6.10 -18.11 14.93
N GLY A 104 -4.90 -18.47 14.46
CA GLY A 104 -4.64 -19.78 13.87
C GLY A 104 -5.17 -19.94 12.45
N GLY A 105 -5.25 -18.85 11.68
CA GLY A 105 -5.61 -18.89 10.27
C GLY A 105 -4.59 -19.65 9.42
N ARG A 106 -4.94 -19.92 8.16
CA ARG A 106 -4.06 -20.64 7.22
C ARG A 106 -2.85 -19.79 6.86
N ILE A 107 -1.70 -20.12 7.43
CA ILE A 107 -0.45 -19.34 7.34
C ILE A 107 -0.07 -19.01 5.89
N GLU A 108 -0.06 -20.00 4.99
CA GLU A 108 0.29 -19.79 3.58
C GLU A 108 -0.67 -18.85 2.84
N SER A 109 -1.94 -18.79 3.26
CA SER A 109 -2.90 -17.83 2.69
C SER A 109 -2.69 -16.42 3.23
N ILE A 110 -2.25 -16.28 4.49
CA ILE A 110 -2.00 -14.98 5.12
C ILE A 110 -0.72 -14.36 4.54
N LEU A 111 0.33 -15.17 4.40
CA LEU A 111 1.66 -14.70 4.00
C LEU A 111 1.87 -14.61 2.48
N VAL A 112 0.87 -14.97 1.66
CA VAL A 112 0.92 -14.79 0.19
C VAL A 112 1.17 -13.35 -0.23
N SER A 113 0.85 -12.39 0.65
CA SER A 113 1.10 -10.97 0.45
C SER A 113 2.59 -10.62 0.48
N LEU A 114 3.45 -11.45 1.07
CA LEU A 114 4.87 -11.16 1.18
C LEU A 114 5.58 -11.38 -0.17
N PRO A 115 6.52 -10.49 -0.54
CA PRO A 115 7.31 -10.66 -1.75
C PRO A 115 8.27 -11.86 -1.61
N LEU A 116 8.58 -12.48 -2.76
CA LEU A 116 9.54 -13.60 -2.82
C LEU A 116 10.91 -13.24 -2.21
N THR A 117 11.36 -11.99 -2.39
CA THR A 117 12.61 -11.49 -1.81
C THR A 117 12.43 -10.03 -1.38
N ALA A 118 13.16 -9.62 -0.34
CA ALA A 118 13.25 -8.25 0.13
C ALA A 118 14.66 -7.97 0.66
N ARG A 119 15.03 -6.69 0.80
CA ARG A 119 16.34 -6.25 1.29
C ARG A 119 16.18 -5.18 2.38
N TRP A 120 17.10 -5.20 3.34
CA TRP A 120 17.28 -4.13 4.33
C TRP A 120 18.72 -3.66 4.30
N GLU A 121 18.89 -2.34 4.40
CA GLU A 121 20.19 -1.69 4.46
C GLU A 121 20.19 -0.68 5.59
N TYR A 122 21.35 -0.57 6.26
CA TYR A 122 21.53 0.36 7.36
C TYR A 122 21.54 1.81 6.84
N ASP A 123 20.69 2.66 7.40
CA ASP A 123 20.52 4.09 7.11
C ASP A 123 20.49 4.47 5.61
N HIS A 124 20.02 3.58 4.73
CA HIS A 124 19.92 3.88 3.30
C HIS A 124 18.92 5.02 3.04
N LYS A 125 19.38 6.06 2.34
CA LYS A 125 18.57 7.19 1.87
C LYS A 125 18.88 7.43 0.39
N PRO A 126 17.86 7.46 -0.50
CA PRO A 126 18.09 7.81 -1.89
C PRO A 126 18.56 9.26 -2.00
N GLN A 127 19.40 9.54 -2.98
CA GLN A 127 19.90 10.89 -3.24
C GLN A 127 18.77 11.82 -3.68
N GLU A 128 18.73 13.05 -3.16
CA GLU A 128 17.72 14.03 -3.53
C GLU A 128 17.71 14.29 -5.04
N GLY A 129 16.50 14.40 -5.61
CA GLY A 129 16.29 14.63 -7.03
C GLY A 129 16.29 13.38 -7.92
N THR A 130 16.70 12.20 -7.42
CA THR A 130 16.57 10.94 -8.17
C THR A 130 15.12 10.43 -8.21
N GLU A 131 14.84 9.47 -9.08
CA GLU A 131 13.49 8.86 -9.16
C GLU A 131 13.13 8.12 -7.87
N GLU A 132 14.11 7.50 -7.20
CA GLU A 132 13.95 6.85 -5.90
C GLU A 132 13.54 7.86 -4.83
N TRP A 133 14.17 9.03 -4.81
CA TRP A 133 13.81 10.10 -3.88
C TRP A 133 12.42 10.66 -4.19
N LYS A 134 12.06 10.84 -5.47
CA LYS A 134 10.71 11.30 -5.85
C LYS A 134 9.62 10.35 -5.35
N LEU A 135 9.84 9.04 -5.44
CA LEU A 135 8.93 8.06 -4.87
C LEU A 135 8.84 8.20 -3.34
N LEU A 136 9.99 8.30 -2.66
CA LEU A 136 10.04 8.45 -1.21
C LEU A 136 9.32 9.73 -0.75
N ASP A 137 9.56 10.85 -1.42
CA ASP A 137 8.89 12.14 -1.17
C ASP A 137 7.37 11.98 -1.23
N VAL A 138 6.84 11.34 -2.28
CA VAL A 138 5.39 11.09 -2.39
C VAL A 138 4.86 10.18 -1.28
N CYS A 139 5.66 9.21 -0.81
CA CYS A 139 5.26 8.35 0.30
C CYS A 139 5.23 9.11 1.64
N ILE A 140 6.10 10.11 1.83
CA ILE A 140 6.14 10.96 3.03
C ILE A 140 5.05 12.05 2.93
N ASN A 141 4.98 12.71 1.78
CA ASN A 141 4.15 13.86 1.42
C ASN A 141 3.16 13.45 0.32
N PRO A 142 1.96 12.98 0.67
CA PRO A 142 0.99 12.49 -0.31
C PRO A 142 0.52 13.64 -1.20
N LYS A 143 0.28 13.33 -2.47
CA LYS A 143 -0.18 14.28 -3.48
C LYS A 143 -1.62 13.97 -3.88
N GLU A 144 -2.37 15.00 -4.26
CA GLU A 144 -3.62 14.82 -5.00
C GLU A 144 -3.30 14.48 -6.46
N TRP A 145 -3.96 13.43 -6.97
CA TRP A 145 -3.68 12.86 -8.30
C TRP A 145 -4.78 13.17 -9.34
N ILE A 146 -5.91 13.74 -8.91
CA ILE A 146 -7.09 14.08 -9.71
C ILE A 146 -7.27 15.58 -9.69
#